data_AF-K1YC82-F1
#
_entry.id   AF-K1YC82-F1
#
_cell.length_a   1.000
_cell.length_b   1.000
_cell.length_c   1.000
_cell.angle_alpha   90.00
_cell.angle_beta   90.00
_cell.angle_gamma   90.00
#
_symmetry.space_group_name_H-M   'P 1'
#
loop_
_entity.id
_entity.type
_entity.pdbx_description
1 polymer ?
#
loop_
_entity_poly.entity_id
_entity_poly.type
_entity_poly.pdbx_seq_one_letter_code
_entity_poly.pdbx_strand_id
1 'polypeptide(L)'
;MNKEGNQGMAGEDELYNEASETVAAAGKASASLLQRRLRIGYARAARLLDILEDNGVIGPADGAKPREVYTSRTENIHDNSNY
;
A
#
# COMPACT_ATOMS: atom_id res chain seq x y z
N MET A 1 29.35 -9.52 -16.77
CA MET A 1 28.63 -8.41 -16.13
C MET A 1 27.62 -8.99 -15.16
N ASN A 2 27.91 -8.92 -13.86
CA ASN A 2 26.99 -9.36 -12.81
C ASN A 2 25.88 -8.33 -12.69
N LYS A 3 24.63 -8.73 -12.90
CA LYS A 3 23.48 -7.97 -12.40
C LYS A 3 22.85 -8.82 -11.32
N GLU A 4 23.31 -8.54 -10.11
CA GLU A 4 22.78 -9.05 -8.86
C GLU A 4 21.26 -8.85 -8.88
N GLY A 5 20.54 -9.96 -9.00
CA GLY A 5 19.11 -9.99 -8.77
C GLY A 5 18.88 -9.57 -7.34
N ASN A 6 18.38 -8.36 -7.16
CA ASN A 6 18.04 -7.75 -5.88
C ASN A 6 17.10 -8.67 -5.08
N GLN A 7 17.69 -9.56 -4.30
CA GLN A 7 17.02 -10.34 -3.26
C GLN A 7 16.75 -9.40 -2.09
N GLY A 8 15.69 -8.61 -2.19
CA GLY A 8 15.12 -7.95 -1.02
C GLY A 8 14.30 -8.98 -0.25
N MET A 9 14.91 -9.70 0.67
CA MET A 9 14.18 -10.43 1.71
C MET A 9 14.13 -9.61 2.99
N ALA A 10 12.89 -9.44 3.47
CA ALA A 10 12.47 -9.34 4.85
C ALA A 10 13.14 -8.28 5.75
N GLY A 11 12.46 -7.14 5.84
CA GLY A 11 12.63 -6.18 6.93
C GLY A 11 11.36 -5.35 6.97
N GLU A 12 11.41 -4.15 6.42
CA GLU A 12 10.25 -3.36 6.02
C GLU A 12 10.71 -2.69 4.72
N ASP A 13 9.97 -2.85 3.61
CA ASP A 13 10.33 -2.12 2.39
C ASP A 13 10.32 -0.62 2.75
N GLU A 14 11.40 0.11 2.48
CA GLU A 14 11.55 1.52 2.90
C GLU A 14 10.40 2.41 2.41
N LEU A 15 9.73 1.98 1.33
CA LEU A 15 8.59 2.65 0.74
C LEU A 15 7.24 2.23 1.34
N TYR A 16 7.22 1.41 2.38
CA TYR A 16 5.99 0.93 3.01
C TYR A 16 5.09 2.09 3.46
N ASN A 17 5.65 3.06 4.18
CA ASN A 17 4.89 4.22 4.66
C ASN A 17 4.33 5.03 3.49
N GLU A 18 5.15 5.31 2.48
CA GLU A 18 4.73 6.06 1.29
C GLU A 18 3.68 5.28 0.47
N ALA A 19 3.79 3.94 0.41
CA ALA A 19 2.80 3.07 -0.22
C ALA A 19 1.47 3.10 0.53
N SER A 20 1.51 3.01 1.87
CA SER A 20 0.33 3.09 2.75
C SER A 20 -0.40 4.42 2.57
N GLU A 21 0.31 5.54 2.64
CA GLU A 21 -0.25 6.87 2.40
C GLU A 21 -0.82 7.00 0.99
N THR A 22 -0.12 6.47 -0.02
CA THR A 22 -0.55 6.49 -1.41
C THR A 22 -1.87 5.73 -1.60
N VAL A 23 -2.01 4.53 -1.03
CA VAL A 23 -3.24 3.74 -1.17
C VAL A 23 -4.37 4.34 -0.34
N ALA A 24 -4.09 4.86 0.85
CA ALA A 24 -5.06 5.56 1.69
C ALA A 24 -5.63 6.80 0.99
N ALA A 25 -4.76 7.62 0.39
CA ALA A 25 -5.17 8.80 -0.38
C ALA A 25 -5.93 8.44 -1.66
N ALA A 26 -5.60 7.32 -2.30
CA ALA A 26 -6.26 6.86 -3.53
C ALA A 26 -7.58 6.11 -3.27
N GLY A 27 -7.81 5.61 -2.05
CA GLY A 27 -8.95 4.75 -1.68
C GLY A 27 -8.95 3.36 -2.34
N LYS A 28 -7.87 3.00 -3.04
CA LYS A 28 -7.71 1.70 -3.72
C LYS A 28 -6.24 1.35 -3.81
N ALA A 29 -5.93 0.06 -3.76
CA ALA A 29 -4.56 -0.43 -3.89
C ALA A 29 -4.37 -1.29 -5.14
N SER A 30 -3.32 -1.00 -5.91
CA SER A 30 -2.96 -1.77 -7.11
C SER A 30 -1.47 -1.59 -7.45
N ALA A 31 -0.87 -2.59 -8.11
CA ALA A 31 0.56 -2.56 -8.40
C ALA A 31 0.89 -1.38 -9.32
N SER A 32 0.08 -1.16 -10.36
CA SER A 32 0.26 -0.05 -11.28
C SER A 32 0.11 1.33 -10.62
N LEU A 33 -0.66 1.47 -9.54
CA LEU A 33 -0.73 2.71 -8.76
C LEU A 33 0.63 2.97 -8.08
N LEU A 34 1.13 1.99 -7.32
CA LEU A 34 2.40 2.11 -6.60
C LEU A 34 3.59 2.30 -7.55
N GLN A 35 3.63 1.58 -8.68
CA GLN A 35 4.67 1.76 -9.70
C GLN A 35 4.77 3.20 -10.20
N ARG A 36 3.62 3.86 -10.45
CA ARG A 36 3.59 5.24 -10.98
C ARG A 36 3.90 6.28 -9.91
N ARG A 37 3.41 6.08 -8.69
CA ARG A 37 3.57 7.04 -7.58
C ARG A 37 4.97 6.97 -6.98
N LEU A 38 5.45 5.76 -6.70
CA LEU A 38 6.73 5.51 -6.03
C LEU A 38 7.88 5.29 -7.01
N ARG A 39 7.60 5.29 -8.33
CA ARG A 39 8.58 5.06 -9.41
C ARG A 39 9.36 3.74 -9.26
N ILE A 40 8.65 2.68 -8.87
CA ILE A 40 9.20 1.34 -8.65
C ILE A 40 8.79 0.34 -9.72
N GLY A 41 9.52 -0.77 -9.81
CA GLY A 41 9.18 -1.91 -10.67
C GLY A 41 8.01 -2.75 -10.12
N TYR A 42 7.38 -3.54 -11.00
CA TYR A 42 6.23 -4.38 -10.67
C TYR A 42 6.49 -5.33 -9.49
N ALA A 43 7.62 -6.02 -9.47
CA ALA A 43 7.95 -6.97 -8.40
C ALA A 43 8.02 -6.30 -7.01
N ARG A 44 8.53 -5.07 -6.93
CA ARG A 44 8.55 -4.31 -5.67
C ARG A 44 7.14 -3.83 -5.30
N ALA A 45 6.36 -3.36 -6.27
CA ALA A 45 4.98 -2.95 -6.03
C ALA A 45 4.09 -4.12 -5.56
N ALA A 46 4.26 -5.32 -6.12
CA ALA A 46 3.55 -6.51 -5.68
C ALA A 46 3.88 -6.86 -4.22
N ARG A 47 5.18 -6.91 -3.87
CA ARG A 47 5.59 -7.13 -2.47
C ARG A 47 5.04 -6.09 -1.51
N LEU A 48 5.02 -4.82 -1.88
CA LEU A 48 4.43 -3.76 -1.06
C LEU A 48 2.93 -3.97 -0.83
N LEU A 49 2.18 -4.42 -1.84
CA LEU A 49 0.77 -4.77 -1.66
C LEU A 49 0.59 -5.92 -0.67
N ASP A 50 1.41 -6.96 -0.78
CA ASP A 50 1.33 -8.11 0.12
C ASP A 50 1.66 -7.68 1.56
N ILE A 51 2.68 -6.84 1.77
CA ILE A 51 3.00 -6.28 3.09
C ILE A 51 1.84 -5.42 3.62
N LEU A 52 1.21 -4.59 2.77
CA LEU A 52 0.06 -3.77 3.17
C LEU A 52 -1.16 -4.62 3.54
N GLU A 53 -1.34 -5.77 2.88
CA GLU A 53 -2.40 -6.74 3.19
C GLU A 53 -2.11 -7.43 4.53
N ASP A 54 -0.89 -7.92 4.73
CA ASP A 54 -0.46 -8.56 5.98
C ASP A 54 -0.58 -7.63 7.18
N ASN A 55 -0.38 -6.31 6.98
CA ASN A 55 -0.54 -5.29 8.01
C ASN A 55 -1.99 -4.78 8.16
N GLY A 56 -2.94 -5.30 7.37
CA GLY A 56 -4.36 -4.92 7.45
C GLY A 56 -4.65 -3.50 6.96
N VAL A 57 -3.78 -2.91 6.12
CA VAL A 57 -4.02 -1.61 5.47
C VAL A 57 -4.95 -1.78 4.27
N ILE A 58 -4.88 -2.93 3.59
CA ILE A 58 -5.70 -3.23 2.41
C ILE A 58 -6.30 -4.64 2.52
N GLY A 59 -7.40 -4.84 1.81
CA GLY A 59 -8.07 -6.12 1.74
C GLY A 59 -7.42 -7.12 0.80
N PRO A 60 -7.90 -8.38 0.85
CA PRO A 60 -7.38 -9.45 0.02
C PRO A 60 -7.59 -9.17 -1.46
N ALA A 61 -6.73 -9.75 -2.29
CA ALA A 61 -6.88 -9.67 -3.74
C ALA A 61 -8.17 -10.38 -4.21
N ASP A 62 -9.09 -9.63 -4.84
CA ASP A 62 -10.23 -10.19 -5.58
C ASP A 62 -9.93 -10.18 -7.10
N GLY A 63 -9.14 -11.17 -7.53
CA GLY A 63 -8.79 -11.36 -8.94
C GLY A 63 -8.10 -10.15 -9.58
N ALA A 64 -8.71 -9.58 -10.62
CA ALA A 64 -8.17 -8.44 -11.36
C ALA A 64 -8.59 -7.07 -10.78
N LYS A 65 -9.44 -7.04 -9.75
CA LYS A 65 -9.93 -5.78 -9.20
C LYS A 65 -8.89 -5.13 -8.27
N PRO A 66 -8.88 -3.79 -8.17
CA PRO A 66 -8.10 -3.10 -7.13
C PRO A 66 -8.53 -3.57 -5.74
N ARG A 67 -7.55 -3.76 -4.84
CA ARG A 67 -7.80 -4.12 -3.44
C ARG A 67 -8.49 -2.96 -2.73
N GLU A 68 -9.51 -3.27 -1.93
CA GLU A 68 -10.14 -2.28 -1.05
C GLU A 68 -9.13 -1.81 -0.01
N VAL A 69 -9.16 -0.52 0.34
CA VAL A 69 -8.25 0.03 1.34
C VAL A 69 -9.01 0.14 2.64
N TYR A 70 -8.50 -0.54 3.67
CA TYR A 70 -8.94 -0.41 5.04
C TYR A 70 -8.33 0.86 5.63
N THR A 71 -8.62 1.98 5.00
CA THR A 71 -8.51 3.26 5.69
C THR A 71 -9.57 3.14 6.77
N SER A 72 -9.13 2.87 8.00
CA SER A 72 -9.80 3.47 9.15
C SER A 72 -9.73 4.95 8.84
N ARG A 73 -10.77 5.43 8.15
CA ARG A 73 -11.13 6.84 8.20
C ARG A 73 -11.01 7.10 9.68
N THR A 74 -10.08 7.96 10.04
CA THR A 74 -10.19 8.72 11.27
C THR A 74 -11.63 9.19 11.22
N GLU A 75 -12.53 8.41 11.83
CA GLU A 75 -13.86 8.83 12.17
C GLU A 75 -13.57 10.16 12.82
N ASN A 76 -14.08 11.19 12.16
CA ASN A 76 -13.88 12.55 12.57
C ASN A 76 -14.63 12.65 13.90
N ILE A 77 -14.02 12.22 15.02
CA ILE A 77 -14.51 12.49 16.36
C ILE A 77 -14.11 13.92 16.72
N HIS A 78 -14.41 14.86 15.82
CA HIS A 78 -14.73 16.23 16.21
C HIS A 78 -16.25 16.30 16.12
N ASP A 79 -16.88 15.49 16.97
CA ASP A 79 -18.28 15.67 17.31
C ASP A 79 -18.41 17.11 17.82
N ASN A 80 -19.32 17.83 17.19
CA ASN A 80 -19.62 19.22 17.44
C ASN A 80 -20.13 19.36 18.89
N SER A 81 -19.23 19.57 19.85
CA SER A 81 -19.59 19.89 21.23
C SER A 81 -20.19 21.29 21.27
N ASN A 82 -21.49 21.35 20.98
CA ASN A 82 -22.38 22.44 21.30
C ASN A 82 -23.07 22.06 22.63
N TYR A 83 -22.41 22.38 23.74
CA TYR A 83 -23.01 22.46 25.08
C TYR A 83 -22.37 23.61 25.85
#